data_AF-A0A0H4T9Y4-F1
#
_entry.id   AF-A0A0H4T9Y4-F1
#
_cell.length_a   1.000
_cell.length_b   1.000
_cell.length_c   1.000
_cell.angle_alpha   90.00
_cell.angle_beta   90.00
_cell.angle_gamma   90.00
#
_symmetry.space_group_name_H-M   'P 1'
#
loop_
_entity.id
_entity.type
_entity.pdbx_description
1 polymer ?
#
loop_
_entity_poly.entity_id
_entity_poly.type
_entity_poly.pdbx_seq_one_letter_code
_entity_poly.pdbx_strand_id
1 'polypeptide(L)'
;MLESMFNPRRLEKGPWKMFFIGILYASLSLLLVKWFFARDAVLSQYSGLIVVTFCVMFAIPFMYFIIREEEAEDEEVFGLLSVWKIHKDAIYSFLWLFFGFVIAFSFWYIILQDSTLFNAQLETYCMINSPGSIDSCVERYDFSRPTGAATKGLRFLSIIENNVYVMIFTLIFSLIFGAGAIFVLAWNASVISAAVSIFAGNKISEIPFGISRYMIHGFPEIAAYFITALAGGIFGVGMIRNGIGGKRFLHVIENTAILLFIALVILVLAAVVEVYLTPALFS
;
A
#
# COMPACT_ATOMS: atom_id res chain seq x y z
N MET A 1 -3.50 -2.36 22.95
CA MET A 1 -3.79 -1.30 23.97
C MET A 1 -3.56 0.14 23.47
N LEU A 2 -3.01 0.38 22.27
CA LEU A 2 -3.32 1.59 21.49
C LEU A 2 -4.54 1.36 20.59
N GLU A 3 -4.79 0.11 20.17
CA GLU A 3 -5.93 -0.23 19.31
C GLU A 3 -7.28 -0.12 20.03
N SER A 4 -7.27 -0.17 21.37
CA SER A 4 -8.47 0.06 22.21
C SER A 4 -8.87 1.53 22.31
N MET A 5 -8.03 2.47 21.88
CA MET A 5 -8.35 3.91 21.91
C MET A 5 -9.38 4.30 20.85
N PHE A 6 -9.52 3.50 19.78
CA PHE A 6 -10.45 3.79 18.71
C PHE A 6 -11.33 2.58 18.43
N ASN A 7 -12.65 2.80 18.35
CA ASN A 7 -13.59 1.75 18.00
C ASN A 7 -13.61 1.55 16.47
N PRO A 8 -13.19 0.39 15.93
CA PRO A 8 -13.10 0.14 14.49
C PRO A 8 -14.44 0.39 13.77
N ARG A 9 -15.57 -0.04 14.37
CA ARG A 9 -16.92 0.11 13.81
C ARG A 9 -17.38 1.55 13.61
N ARG A 10 -16.80 2.50 14.37
CA ARG A 10 -17.17 3.93 14.29
C ARG A 10 -16.29 4.68 13.27
N LEU A 11 -15.21 4.08 12.81
CA LEU A 11 -14.23 4.71 11.92
C LEU A 11 -14.52 4.46 10.45
N GLU A 12 -15.10 3.32 10.11
CA GLU A 12 -15.52 3.00 8.74
C GLU A 12 -16.49 4.04 8.17
N LYS A 13 -17.47 4.50 8.98
CA LYS A 13 -18.42 5.56 8.62
C LYS A 13 -17.81 6.98 8.58
N GLY A 14 -16.52 7.12 8.89
CA GLY A 14 -15.78 8.38 8.87
C GLY A 14 -14.39 8.18 8.26
N PRO A 15 -14.30 7.85 6.95
CA PRO A 15 -13.08 7.34 6.32
C PRO A 15 -11.89 8.30 6.44
N TRP A 16 -12.13 9.62 6.47
CA TRP A 16 -11.09 10.62 6.68
C TRP A 16 -10.40 10.53 8.05
N LYS A 17 -11.01 9.90 9.06
CA LYS A 17 -10.35 9.69 10.37
C LYS A 17 -9.21 8.68 10.28
N MET A 18 -9.29 7.73 9.33
CA MET A 18 -8.24 6.76 9.08
C MET A 18 -6.95 7.41 8.60
N PHE A 19 -7.04 8.56 7.94
CA PHE A 19 -5.88 9.38 7.59
C PHE A 19 -5.03 9.78 8.80
N PHE A 20 -5.67 10.32 9.83
CA PHE A 20 -4.97 10.73 11.05
C PHE A 20 -4.42 9.54 11.84
N ILE A 21 -5.13 8.41 11.81
CA ILE A 21 -4.65 7.15 12.37
C ILE A 21 -3.40 6.68 11.62
N GLY A 22 -3.41 6.76 10.28
CA GLY A 22 -2.26 6.45 9.44
C GLY A 22 -1.05 7.30 9.80
N ILE A 23 -1.24 8.62 9.88
CA ILE A 23 -0.17 9.54 10.29
C ILE A 23 0.41 9.16 11.65
N LEU A 24 -0.46 8.90 12.62
CA LEU A 24 -0.06 8.56 13.98
C LEU A 24 0.75 7.26 14.01
N TYR A 25 0.25 6.20 13.37
CA TYR A 25 0.90 4.88 13.39
C TYR A 25 2.23 4.89 12.68
N ALA A 26 2.31 5.44 11.45
CA ALA A 26 3.58 5.56 10.74
C ALA A 26 4.61 6.42 11.48
N SER A 27 4.17 7.54 12.09
CA SER A 27 5.05 8.40 12.90
C SER A 27 5.57 7.65 14.13
N LEU A 28 4.69 6.98 14.87
CA LEU A 28 5.08 6.21 16.06
C LEU A 28 6.05 5.09 15.68
N SER A 29 5.78 4.35 14.60
CA SER A 29 6.68 3.27 14.15
C SER A 29 8.09 3.77 13.88
N LEU A 30 8.25 4.88 13.15
CA LEU A 30 9.56 5.49 12.90
C LEU A 30 10.25 5.99 14.16
N LEU A 31 9.54 6.76 14.98
CA LEU A 31 10.10 7.37 16.19
C LEU A 31 10.51 6.31 17.22
N LEU A 32 9.72 5.26 17.38
CA LEU A 32 10.05 4.13 18.25
C LEU A 32 11.30 3.41 17.75
N VAL A 33 11.40 3.09 16.45
CA VAL A 33 12.57 2.40 15.92
C VAL A 33 13.83 3.24 16.08
N LYS A 34 13.76 4.53 15.75
CA LYS A 34 14.89 5.46 15.92
C LYS A 34 15.29 5.58 17.39
N TRP A 35 14.35 5.64 18.32
CA TRP A 35 14.68 5.81 19.74
C TRP A 35 15.27 4.53 20.34
N PHE A 36 14.64 3.38 20.10
CA PHE A 36 15.02 2.13 20.77
C PHE A 36 16.17 1.38 20.09
N PHE A 37 16.29 1.45 18.76
CA PHE A 37 17.20 0.56 18.02
C PHE A 37 18.35 1.28 17.31
N ALA A 38 18.36 2.62 17.21
CA ALA A 38 19.43 3.34 16.51
C ALA A 38 20.82 3.19 17.14
N ARG A 39 20.91 2.85 18.43
CA ARG A 39 22.19 2.63 19.14
C ARG A 39 22.62 1.16 19.18
N ASP A 40 21.78 0.25 18.73
CA ASP A 40 22.09 -1.17 18.70
C ASP A 40 22.88 -1.52 17.43
N ALA A 41 23.99 -2.25 17.57
CA ALA A 41 24.89 -2.53 16.45
C ALA A 41 24.28 -3.43 15.36
N VAL A 42 23.30 -4.26 15.71
CA VAL A 42 22.69 -5.25 14.80
C VAL A 42 21.31 -4.77 14.34
N LEU A 43 20.44 -4.42 15.28
CA LEU A 43 19.05 -4.04 14.99
C LEU A 43 18.96 -2.75 14.19
N SER A 44 19.91 -1.82 14.33
CA SER A 44 19.95 -0.60 13.53
C SER A 44 20.03 -0.88 12.02
N GLN A 45 20.68 -1.98 11.60
CA GLN A 45 20.82 -2.36 10.18
C GLN A 45 19.49 -2.81 9.55
N TYR A 46 18.55 -3.28 10.38
CA TYR A 46 17.23 -3.76 9.94
C TYR A 46 16.13 -2.74 10.22
N SER A 47 16.47 -1.50 10.59
CA SER A 47 15.51 -0.48 11.03
C SER A 47 14.38 -0.27 10.02
N GLY A 48 14.67 -0.22 8.71
CA GLY A 48 13.63 -0.09 7.69
C GLY A 48 12.57 -1.19 7.72
N LEU A 49 12.94 -2.45 7.93
CA LEU A 49 11.98 -3.55 8.06
C LEU A 49 11.22 -3.49 9.40
N ILE A 50 11.90 -3.12 10.49
CA ILE A 50 11.30 -2.99 11.82
C ILE A 50 10.25 -1.87 11.83
N VAL A 51 10.51 -0.74 11.14
CA VAL A 51 9.55 0.35 10.97
C VAL A 51 8.26 -0.16 10.33
N VAL A 52 8.36 -0.89 9.22
CA VAL A 52 7.19 -1.47 8.55
C VAL A 52 6.49 -2.46 9.48
N THR A 53 7.25 -3.30 10.19
CA THR A 53 6.70 -4.30 11.12
C THR A 53 5.88 -3.65 12.23
N PHE A 54 6.39 -2.59 12.87
CA PHE A 54 5.62 -1.85 13.88
C PHE A 54 4.38 -1.18 13.28
N CYS A 55 4.49 -0.62 12.08
CA CYS A 55 3.35 0.01 11.41
C CYS A 55 2.24 -1.01 11.13
N VAL A 56 2.64 -2.21 10.69
CA VAL A 56 1.77 -3.37 10.49
C VAL A 56 1.12 -3.79 11.79
N MET A 57 1.89 -3.96 12.87
CA MET A 57 1.34 -4.34 14.18
C MET A 57 0.25 -3.37 14.66
N PHE A 58 0.44 -2.06 14.50
CA PHE A 58 -0.58 -1.08 14.87
C PHE A 58 -1.83 -1.13 13.97
N ALA A 59 -1.65 -1.45 12.68
CA ALA A 59 -2.72 -1.42 11.69
C ALA A 59 -3.50 -2.75 11.54
N ILE A 60 -2.92 -3.89 11.95
CA ILE A 60 -3.54 -5.23 11.84
C ILE A 60 -4.96 -5.25 12.42
N PRO A 61 -5.23 -4.74 13.64
CA PRO A 61 -6.55 -4.86 14.22
C PRO A 61 -7.63 -4.14 13.40
N PHE A 62 -7.32 -2.95 12.85
CA PHE A 62 -8.26 -2.24 11.99
C PHE A 62 -8.57 -3.02 10.72
N MET A 63 -7.53 -3.54 10.05
CA MET A 63 -7.74 -4.31 8.83
C MET A 63 -8.52 -5.60 9.09
N TYR A 64 -8.21 -6.30 10.19
CA TYR A 64 -8.93 -7.50 10.59
C TYR A 64 -10.42 -7.22 10.83
N PHE A 65 -10.75 -6.19 11.62
CA PHE A 65 -12.14 -5.89 11.93
C PHE A 65 -12.95 -5.44 10.71
N ILE A 66 -12.36 -4.61 9.85
CA ILE A 66 -13.00 -4.17 8.60
C ILE A 66 -13.27 -5.39 7.69
N ILE A 67 -12.27 -6.22 7.41
CA ILE A 67 -12.46 -7.42 6.56
C ILE A 67 -13.57 -8.33 7.10
N ARG A 68 -13.62 -8.52 8.43
CA ARG A 68 -14.63 -9.37 9.05
C ARG A 68 -16.04 -8.77 8.96
N GLU A 69 -16.17 -7.45 8.98
CA GLU A 69 -17.46 -6.76 8.80
C GLU A 69 -17.89 -6.86 7.34
N GLU A 70 -16.99 -6.58 6.41
CA GLU A 70 -17.22 -6.67 4.95
C GLU A 70 -17.60 -8.09 4.49
N GLU A 71 -17.00 -9.14 5.07
CA GLU A 71 -17.40 -10.53 4.76
C GLU A 71 -18.84 -10.84 5.20
N ALA A 72 -19.27 -10.29 6.34
CA ALA A 72 -20.63 -10.51 6.81
C ALA A 72 -21.66 -9.79 5.92
N GLU A 73 -21.30 -8.63 5.35
CA GLU A 73 -22.15 -7.93 4.39
C GLU A 73 -22.14 -8.59 3.01
N ASP A 74 -21.00 -9.14 2.56
CA ASP A 74 -20.85 -9.78 1.24
C ASP A 74 -21.81 -10.96 1.02
N GLU A 75 -22.16 -11.72 2.07
CA GLU A 75 -23.04 -12.89 1.99
C GLU A 75 -24.45 -12.58 1.44
N GLU A 76 -24.91 -11.33 1.55
CA GLU A 76 -26.27 -10.91 1.18
C GLU A 76 -26.32 -10.11 -0.13
N VAL A 77 -25.19 -9.98 -0.83
CA VAL A 77 -25.01 -9.03 -1.93
C VAL A 77 -24.88 -9.73 -3.27
N PHE A 78 -25.57 -9.19 -4.28
CA PHE A 78 -25.64 -9.73 -5.62
C PHE A 78 -25.32 -8.66 -6.68
N GLY A 79 -24.46 -9.01 -7.62
CA GLY A 79 -24.17 -8.23 -8.82
C GLY A 79 -23.13 -7.12 -8.65
N LEU A 80 -22.46 -6.79 -9.77
CA LEU A 80 -21.26 -5.95 -9.80
C LEU A 80 -21.42 -4.58 -9.12
N LEU A 81 -22.49 -3.85 -9.45
CA LEU A 81 -22.71 -2.51 -8.89
C LEU A 81 -23.02 -2.55 -7.40
N SER A 82 -23.71 -3.59 -6.93
CA SER A 82 -24.04 -3.76 -5.51
C SER A 82 -22.78 -4.10 -4.73
N VAL A 83 -21.98 -5.06 -5.21
CA VAL A 83 -20.68 -5.44 -4.62
C VAL A 83 -19.78 -4.21 -4.43
N TRP A 84 -19.60 -3.40 -5.48
CA TRP A 84 -18.83 -2.16 -5.35
C TRP A 84 -19.43 -1.19 -4.33
N LYS A 85 -20.75 -1.01 -4.35
CA LYS A 85 -21.44 -0.03 -3.50
C LYS A 85 -21.31 -0.36 -2.00
N ILE A 86 -21.27 -1.64 -1.65
CA ILE A 86 -21.08 -2.11 -0.27
C ILE A 86 -19.62 -1.92 0.15
N HIS A 87 -18.66 -2.46 -0.60
CA HIS A 87 -17.26 -2.48 -0.16
C HIS A 87 -16.50 -1.15 -0.32
N LYS A 88 -17.05 -0.16 -1.03
CA LYS A 88 -16.36 1.12 -1.29
C LYS A 88 -15.95 1.84 0.00
N ASP A 89 -16.72 1.75 1.08
CA ASP A 89 -16.47 2.52 2.30
C ASP A 89 -15.25 1.95 3.06
N ALA A 90 -15.08 0.62 3.08
CA ALA A 90 -13.82 -0.01 3.49
C ALA A 90 -12.65 0.37 2.59
N ILE A 91 -12.82 0.32 1.26
CA ILE A 91 -11.76 0.70 0.31
C ILE A 91 -11.31 2.15 0.57
N TYR A 92 -12.25 3.08 0.73
CA TYR A 92 -11.92 4.47 1.05
C TYR A 92 -11.23 4.61 2.41
N SER A 93 -11.70 3.90 3.44
CA SER A 93 -11.08 3.90 4.77
C SER A 93 -9.62 3.47 4.71
N PHE A 94 -9.33 2.42 3.93
CA PHE A 94 -7.99 1.92 3.69
C PHE A 94 -7.11 2.87 2.87
N LEU A 95 -7.67 3.50 1.83
CA LEU A 95 -6.96 4.50 1.03
C LEU A 95 -6.55 5.71 1.88
N TRP A 96 -7.41 6.18 2.78
CA TRP A 96 -7.07 7.26 3.71
C TRP A 96 -5.99 6.84 4.70
N LEU A 97 -6.07 5.62 5.26
CA LEU A 97 -5.02 5.07 6.12
C LEU A 97 -3.66 5.07 5.41
N PHE A 98 -3.63 4.55 4.19
CA PHE A 98 -2.44 4.50 3.34
C PHE A 98 -1.88 5.90 3.05
N PHE A 99 -2.76 6.85 2.70
CA PHE A 99 -2.34 8.22 2.44
C PHE A 99 -1.73 8.87 3.70
N GLY A 100 -2.27 8.55 4.88
CA GLY A 100 -1.67 8.94 6.15
C GLY A 100 -0.27 8.36 6.36
N PHE A 101 -0.06 7.08 6.00
CA PHE A 101 1.27 6.46 6.01
C PHE A 101 2.25 7.20 5.09
N VAL A 102 1.87 7.46 3.84
CA VAL A 102 2.72 8.14 2.85
C VAL A 102 3.15 9.52 3.34
N ILE A 103 2.22 10.32 3.87
CA ILE A 103 2.55 11.66 4.38
C ILE A 103 3.52 11.57 5.57
N ALA A 104 3.21 10.74 6.57
CA ALA A 104 4.05 10.64 7.76
C ALA A 104 5.44 10.09 7.44
N PHE A 105 5.52 9.02 6.66
CA PHE A 105 6.81 8.46 6.24
C PHE A 105 7.61 9.46 5.42
N SER A 106 7.01 10.17 4.45
CA SER A 106 7.71 11.17 3.64
C SER A 106 8.22 12.34 4.48
N PHE A 107 7.38 12.85 5.39
CA PHE A 107 7.75 13.94 6.31
C PHE A 107 8.92 13.57 7.21
N TRP A 108 8.85 12.39 7.85
CA TRP A 108 9.90 11.95 8.76
C TRP A 108 11.15 11.46 8.06
N TYR A 109 11.07 10.92 6.84
CA TYR A 109 12.25 10.62 6.03
C TYR A 109 13.11 11.88 5.89
N ILE A 110 12.48 12.99 5.46
CA ILE A 110 13.17 14.26 5.24
C ILE A 110 13.64 14.89 6.55
N ILE A 111 12.90 14.78 7.65
CA ILE A 111 13.28 15.41 8.92
C ILE A 111 14.37 14.63 9.65
N LEU A 112 14.28 13.31 9.66
CA LEU A 112 15.18 12.48 10.43
C LEU A 112 16.53 12.28 9.74
N GLN A 113 16.58 12.40 8.40
CA GLN A 113 17.78 12.23 7.56
C GLN A 113 18.63 11.02 7.99
N ASP A 114 17.94 9.91 8.30
CA ASP A 114 18.54 8.69 8.81
C ASP A 114 18.43 7.62 7.73
N SER A 115 19.57 7.30 7.11
CA SER A 115 19.66 6.35 6.00
C SER A 115 19.25 4.92 6.38
N THR A 116 19.28 4.58 7.68
CA THR A 116 18.94 3.23 8.15
C THR A 116 17.44 2.98 8.24
N LEU A 117 16.63 4.03 8.44
CA LEU A 117 15.18 3.91 8.65
C LEU A 117 14.40 3.55 7.37
N PHE A 118 15.02 3.70 6.20
CA PHE A 118 14.39 3.48 4.90
C PHE A 118 15.31 2.77 3.89
N ASN A 119 16.37 2.12 4.37
CA ASN A 119 17.38 1.47 3.53
C ASN A 119 16.76 0.45 2.56
N ALA A 120 16.00 -0.51 3.07
CA ALA A 120 15.41 -1.58 2.25
C ALA A 120 14.31 -1.05 1.31
N GLN A 121 13.59 -0.02 1.72
CA GLN A 121 12.56 0.64 0.92
C GLN A 121 13.15 1.35 -0.29
N LEU A 122 14.25 2.07 -0.06
CA LEU A 122 14.97 2.73 -1.12
C LEU A 122 15.61 1.74 -2.09
N GLU A 123 16.20 0.66 -1.58
CA GLU A 123 16.74 -0.41 -2.41
C GLU A 123 15.66 -1.02 -3.30
N THR A 124 14.47 -1.26 -2.75
CA THR A 124 13.29 -1.71 -3.51
C THR A 124 12.91 -0.70 -4.60
N TYR A 125 12.83 0.59 -4.26
CA TYR A 125 12.56 1.64 -5.24
C TYR A 125 13.58 1.64 -6.39
N CYS A 126 14.87 1.53 -6.07
CA CYS A 126 15.95 1.47 -7.05
C CYS A 126 15.92 0.19 -7.89
N MET A 127 15.56 -0.96 -7.32
CA MET A 127 15.41 -2.21 -8.06
C MET A 127 14.31 -2.11 -9.14
N ILE A 128 13.19 -1.47 -8.80
CA ILE A 128 12.05 -1.30 -9.73
C ILE A 128 12.41 -0.31 -10.85
N ASN A 129 13.07 0.80 -10.53
CA ASN A 129 13.30 1.91 -11.45
C ASN A 129 14.66 1.90 -12.16
N SER A 130 15.64 1.16 -11.64
CA SER A 130 17.02 1.11 -12.14
C SER A 130 17.67 -0.27 -11.89
N PRO A 131 17.07 -1.35 -12.41
CA PRO A 131 17.47 -2.73 -12.08
C PRO A 131 18.93 -3.06 -12.44
N GLY A 132 19.51 -2.39 -13.45
CA GLY A 132 20.89 -2.61 -13.89
C GLY A 132 21.95 -1.82 -13.13
N SER A 133 21.56 -0.96 -12.18
CA SER A 133 22.49 0.00 -11.55
C SER A 133 22.05 0.41 -10.15
N ILE A 134 21.59 -0.57 -9.34
CA ILE A 134 21.02 -0.36 -8.00
C ILE A 134 22.01 0.37 -7.08
N ASP A 135 23.26 -0.10 -6.98
CA ASP A 135 24.27 0.54 -6.13
C ASP A 135 24.46 2.01 -6.50
N SER A 136 24.54 2.31 -7.80
CA SER A 136 24.62 3.68 -8.26
C SER A 136 23.33 4.48 -8.06
N CYS A 137 22.15 3.84 -8.01
CA CYS A 137 20.89 4.53 -7.69
C CYS A 137 20.84 4.93 -6.22
N VAL A 138 21.27 4.02 -5.34
CA VAL A 138 21.34 4.23 -3.89
C VAL A 138 22.45 5.22 -3.53
N GLU A 139 23.63 5.13 -4.14
CA GLU A 139 24.76 6.02 -3.86
C GLU A 139 24.58 7.44 -4.43
N ARG A 140 23.89 7.58 -5.57
CA ARG A 140 23.95 8.82 -6.36
C ARG A 140 22.89 9.85 -5.98
N TYR A 141 21.70 9.45 -5.49
CA TYR A 141 20.55 10.33 -5.24
C TYR A 141 20.47 11.58 -6.17
N ASP A 142 20.83 11.43 -7.44
CA ASP A 142 20.91 12.50 -8.42
C ASP A 142 20.31 12.03 -9.73
N PHE A 143 19.35 12.81 -10.19
CA PHE A 143 18.37 12.51 -11.20
C PHE A 143 18.87 12.95 -12.57
N SER A 144 20.04 12.47 -13.00
CA SER A 144 20.65 13.01 -14.21
C SER A 144 20.70 12.07 -15.41
N ARG A 145 20.36 10.77 -15.33
CA ARG A 145 20.40 9.88 -16.52
C ARG A 145 19.39 8.72 -16.48
N PRO A 146 18.38 8.69 -17.37
CA PRO A 146 17.69 7.45 -17.69
C PRO A 146 18.70 6.49 -18.34
N THR A 147 19.03 5.40 -17.68
CA THR A 147 19.81 4.31 -18.26
C THR A 147 18.90 3.48 -19.17
N GLY A 148 18.95 3.78 -20.46
CA GLY A 148 18.33 2.97 -21.52
C GLY A 148 16.99 3.53 -22.01
N ALA A 149 16.91 3.81 -23.31
CA ALA A 149 15.68 4.15 -24.00
C ALA A 149 14.76 2.92 -24.09
N ALA A 150 14.09 2.56 -23.00
CA ALA A 150 12.96 1.65 -23.07
C ALA A 150 11.84 2.36 -23.87
N THR A 151 11.34 1.70 -24.91
CA THR A 151 10.15 2.21 -25.61
C THR A 151 8.97 2.23 -24.63
N LYS A 152 8.05 3.20 -24.78
CA LYS A 152 6.87 3.32 -23.88
C LYS A 152 6.11 2.00 -23.72
N GLY A 153 6.06 1.19 -24.78
CA GLY A 153 5.42 -0.15 -24.76
C GLY A 153 6.13 -1.16 -23.85
N LEU A 154 7.47 -1.23 -23.89
CA LEU A 154 8.23 -2.12 -23.01
C LEU A 154 8.09 -1.71 -21.53
N ARG A 155 8.12 -0.40 -21.26
CA ARG A 155 7.91 0.14 -19.91
C ARG A 155 6.50 -0.14 -19.38
N PHE A 156 5.48 -0.06 -20.24
CA PHE A 156 4.10 -0.37 -19.88
C PHE A 156 3.93 -1.83 -19.46
N LEU A 157 4.50 -2.77 -20.20
CA LEU A 157 4.46 -4.19 -19.85
C LEU A 157 5.18 -4.47 -18.53
N SER A 158 6.36 -3.88 -18.31
CA SER A 158 7.11 -4.08 -17.05
C SER A 158 6.38 -3.53 -15.83
N ILE A 159 5.68 -2.40 -15.97
CA ILE A 159 4.87 -1.82 -14.88
C ILE A 159 3.70 -2.74 -14.54
N ILE A 160 2.95 -3.20 -15.55
CA ILE A 160 1.83 -4.11 -15.32
C ILE A 160 2.32 -5.41 -14.67
N GLU A 161 3.42 -5.99 -15.15
CA GLU A 161 3.97 -7.23 -14.59
C GLU A 161 4.31 -7.08 -13.10
N ASN A 162 5.03 -6.02 -12.74
CA ASN A 162 5.36 -5.72 -11.35
C ASN A 162 4.11 -5.53 -10.49
N ASN A 163 3.15 -4.76 -10.97
CA ASN A 163 1.93 -4.46 -10.23
C ASN A 163 1.00 -5.68 -10.09
N VAL A 164 0.94 -6.54 -11.11
CA VAL A 164 0.21 -7.82 -11.03
C VAL A 164 0.88 -8.75 -10.03
N TYR A 165 2.22 -8.78 -9.97
CA TYR A 165 2.95 -9.54 -8.96
C TYR A 165 2.58 -9.07 -7.53
N VAL A 166 2.57 -7.75 -7.29
CA VAL A 166 2.14 -7.18 -6.00
C VAL A 166 0.67 -7.51 -5.70
N MET A 167 -0.20 -7.46 -6.71
CA MET A 167 -1.62 -7.84 -6.57
C MET A 167 -1.77 -9.31 -6.16
N ILE A 168 -1.09 -10.24 -6.84
CA ILE A 168 -1.11 -11.68 -6.51
C ILE A 168 -0.57 -11.91 -5.10
N PHE A 169 0.55 -11.25 -4.75
CA PHE A 169 1.14 -11.36 -3.42
C PHE A 169 0.17 -10.86 -2.33
N THR A 170 -0.52 -9.76 -2.59
CA THR A 170 -1.57 -9.20 -1.71
C THR A 170 -2.73 -10.17 -1.52
N LEU A 171 -3.20 -10.80 -2.61
CA LEU A 171 -4.26 -11.81 -2.57
C LEU A 171 -3.86 -12.99 -1.68
N ILE A 172 -2.68 -13.56 -1.89
CA ILE A 172 -2.18 -14.71 -1.14
C ILE A 172 -1.98 -14.35 0.34
N PHE A 173 -1.38 -13.19 0.64
CA PHE A 173 -1.19 -12.75 2.02
C PHE A 173 -2.51 -12.52 2.74
N SER A 174 -3.50 -11.94 2.06
CA SER A 174 -4.81 -11.76 2.66
C SER A 174 -5.56 -13.08 2.84
N LEU A 175 -5.42 -14.02 1.90
CA LEU A 175 -5.99 -15.36 2.03
C LEU A 175 -5.45 -16.11 3.26
N ILE A 176 -4.12 -16.10 3.43
CA ILE A 176 -3.45 -16.89 4.48
C ILE A 176 -3.61 -16.24 5.86
N PHE A 177 -3.47 -14.91 5.93
CA PHE A 177 -3.35 -14.19 7.19
C PHE A 177 -4.50 -13.21 7.44
N GLY A 178 -5.50 -13.13 6.57
CA GLY A 178 -6.60 -12.17 6.64
C GLY A 178 -6.10 -10.74 6.50
N ALA A 179 -5.79 -10.11 7.64
CA ALA A 179 -5.23 -8.78 7.75
C ALA A 179 -3.76 -8.68 7.31
N GLY A 180 -3.10 -9.78 6.96
CA GLY A 180 -1.67 -9.79 6.58
C GLY A 180 -1.34 -8.97 5.33
N ALA A 181 -2.31 -8.68 4.46
CA ALA A 181 -2.10 -7.77 3.33
C ALA A 181 -1.65 -6.36 3.77
N ILE A 182 -1.90 -5.94 5.02
CA ILE A 182 -1.40 -4.67 5.54
C ILE A 182 0.12 -4.58 5.49
N PHE A 183 0.84 -5.70 5.53
CA PHE A 183 2.29 -5.73 5.34
C PHE A 183 2.69 -5.22 3.96
N VAL A 184 2.06 -5.76 2.91
CA VAL A 184 2.31 -5.36 1.52
C VAL A 184 2.02 -3.87 1.33
N LEU A 185 0.93 -3.39 1.95
CA LEU A 185 0.46 -2.03 1.82
C LEU A 185 1.33 -1.03 2.61
N ALA A 186 1.72 -1.35 3.84
CA ALA A 186 2.64 -0.52 4.62
C ALA A 186 4.03 -0.48 3.99
N TRP A 187 4.50 -1.61 3.43
CA TRP A 187 5.73 -1.68 2.64
C TRP A 187 5.66 -0.74 1.44
N ASN A 188 4.62 -0.84 0.61
CA ASN A 188 4.42 0.04 -0.54
C ASN A 188 4.38 1.51 -0.12
N ALA A 189 3.64 1.88 0.93
CA ALA A 189 3.61 3.25 1.42
C ALA A 189 5.01 3.78 1.78
N SER A 190 5.84 2.93 2.40
CA SER A 190 7.21 3.28 2.78
C SER A 190 8.16 3.41 1.58
N VAL A 191 8.01 2.56 0.54
CA VAL A 191 8.74 2.65 -0.73
C VAL A 191 8.38 3.94 -1.48
N ILE A 192 7.08 4.25 -1.57
CA ILE A 192 6.59 5.50 -2.17
C ILE A 192 7.15 6.71 -1.43
N SER A 193 7.22 6.65 -0.10
CA SER A 193 7.72 7.77 0.70
C SER A 193 9.22 8.03 0.49
N ALA A 194 10.00 6.97 0.26
CA ALA A 194 11.39 7.11 -0.19
C ALA A 194 11.45 7.82 -1.56
N ALA A 195 10.60 7.43 -2.51
CA ALA A 195 10.51 8.09 -3.82
C ALA A 195 10.09 9.57 -3.71
N VAL A 196 9.06 9.88 -2.91
CA VAL A 196 8.60 11.24 -2.64
C VAL A 196 9.73 12.09 -2.08
N SER A 197 10.53 11.55 -1.15
CA SER A 197 11.64 12.27 -0.53
C SER A 197 12.75 12.60 -1.54
N ILE A 198 13.00 11.69 -2.49
CA ILE A 198 13.88 11.92 -3.64
C ILE A 198 13.33 13.04 -4.53
N PHE A 199 12.05 12.97 -4.92
CA PHE A 199 11.43 14.01 -5.76
C PHE A 199 11.35 15.38 -5.07
N ALA A 200 11.22 15.38 -3.75
CA ALA A 200 11.22 16.59 -2.95
C ALA A 200 12.64 17.18 -2.76
N GLY A 201 13.70 16.49 -3.19
CA GLY A 201 15.08 16.94 -3.00
C GLY A 201 15.42 17.22 -1.54
N ASN A 202 14.88 16.41 -0.62
CA ASN A 202 14.97 16.60 0.84
C ASN A 202 14.44 17.96 1.36
N LYS A 203 13.53 18.62 0.63
CA LYS A 203 12.87 19.85 1.06
C LYS A 203 11.43 19.57 1.44
N ILE A 204 11.06 19.94 2.66
CA ILE A 204 9.68 19.77 3.17
C ILE A 204 8.66 20.51 2.28
N SER A 205 9.04 21.67 1.73
CA SER A 205 8.18 22.46 0.83
C SER A 205 7.84 21.75 -0.48
N GLU A 206 8.67 20.79 -0.90
CA GLU A 206 8.51 20.04 -2.16
C GLU A 206 7.81 18.68 -1.95
N ILE A 207 7.50 18.30 -0.71
CA ILE A 207 6.73 17.07 -0.42
C ILE A 207 5.40 17.05 -1.20
N PRO A 208 4.58 18.13 -1.23
CA PRO A 208 3.34 18.12 -1.99
C PRO A 208 3.56 17.84 -3.48
N PHE A 209 4.64 18.38 -4.06
CA PHE A 209 5.01 18.11 -5.45
C PHE A 209 5.37 16.64 -5.65
N GLY A 210 6.26 16.08 -4.81
CA GLY A 210 6.64 14.66 -4.86
C GLY A 210 5.45 13.71 -4.71
N ILE A 211 4.56 14.00 -3.76
CA ILE A 211 3.31 13.24 -3.57
C ILE A 211 2.43 13.35 -4.81
N SER A 212 2.21 14.57 -5.34
CA SER A 212 1.35 14.77 -6.51
C SER A 212 1.84 14.01 -7.74
N ARG A 213 3.16 13.96 -7.94
CA ARG A 213 3.79 13.24 -9.06
C ARG A 213 3.49 11.75 -9.01
N TYR A 214 3.52 11.15 -7.82
CA TYR A 214 3.31 9.72 -7.67
C TYR A 214 1.81 9.36 -7.58
N MET A 215 1.02 10.11 -6.79
CA MET A 215 -0.36 9.75 -6.47
C MET A 215 -1.33 9.76 -7.67
N ILE A 216 -0.98 10.38 -8.80
CA ILE A 216 -1.82 10.37 -10.01
C ILE A 216 -2.06 8.95 -10.55
N HIS A 217 -1.02 8.11 -10.61
CA HIS A 217 -1.15 6.68 -10.93
C HIS A 217 -1.19 5.81 -9.66
N GLY A 218 -0.47 6.21 -8.61
CA GLY A 218 -0.37 5.46 -7.37
C GLY A 218 -1.69 5.30 -6.63
N PHE A 219 -2.59 6.30 -6.68
CA PHE A 219 -3.90 6.16 -6.02
C PHE A 219 -4.78 5.06 -6.67
N PRO A 220 -4.95 5.03 -8.01
CA PRO A 220 -5.56 3.88 -8.69
C PRO A 220 -4.89 2.53 -8.37
N GLU A 221 -3.55 2.47 -8.41
CA GLU A 221 -2.81 1.24 -8.16
C GLU A 221 -3.07 0.68 -6.76
N ILE A 222 -2.93 1.50 -5.73
CA ILE A 222 -3.16 1.10 -4.35
C ILE A 222 -4.63 0.76 -4.09
N ALA A 223 -5.56 1.43 -4.77
CA ALA A 223 -6.98 1.05 -4.72
C ALA A 223 -7.18 -0.38 -5.25
N ALA A 224 -6.53 -0.75 -6.35
CA ALA A 224 -6.57 -2.13 -6.85
C ALA A 224 -6.04 -3.12 -5.81
N TYR A 225 -4.92 -2.83 -5.14
CA TYR A 225 -4.38 -3.70 -4.09
C TYR A 225 -5.31 -3.84 -2.88
N PHE A 226 -5.97 -2.76 -2.45
CA PHE A 226 -6.96 -2.85 -1.37
C PHE A 226 -8.20 -3.64 -1.75
N ILE A 227 -8.69 -3.51 -2.98
CA ILE A 227 -9.78 -4.34 -3.51
C ILE A 227 -9.37 -5.81 -3.51
N THR A 228 -8.14 -6.12 -3.95
CA THR A 228 -7.59 -7.47 -3.92
C THR A 228 -7.42 -8.00 -2.50
N ALA A 229 -7.00 -7.16 -1.55
CA ALA A 229 -6.90 -7.53 -0.14
C ALA A 229 -8.28 -7.86 0.45
N LEU A 230 -9.30 -7.04 0.18
CA LEU A 230 -10.67 -7.34 0.58
C LEU A 230 -11.15 -8.65 -0.03
N ALA A 231 -10.95 -8.86 -1.32
CA ALA A 231 -11.33 -10.10 -2.01
C ALA A 231 -10.68 -11.34 -1.35
N GLY A 232 -9.37 -11.29 -1.08
CA GLY A 232 -8.66 -12.37 -0.41
C GLY A 232 -9.14 -12.64 1.02
N GLY A 233 -9.39 -11.57 1.79
CA GLY A 233 -9.87 -11.66 3.17
C GLY A 233 -11.29 -12.19 3.26
N ILE A 234 -12.21 -11.68 2.42
CA ILE A 234 -13.61 -12.13 2.34
C ILE A 234 -13.65 -13.60 1.93
N PHE A 235 -12.89 -14.00 0.90
CA PHE A 235 -12.83 -15.39 0.48
C PHE A 235 -12.27 -16.32 1.58
N GLY A 236 -11.19 -15.91 2.24
CA GLY A 236 -10.57 -16.69 3.32
C GLY A 236 -11.50 -16.87 4.52
N VAL A 237 -12.14 -15.80 4.99
CA VAL A 237 -13.10 -15.84 6.11
C VAL A 237 -14.36 -16.60 5.72
N GLY A 238 -14.90 -16.36 4.51
CA GLY A 238 -16.09 -17.02 4.01
C GLY A 238 -15.92 -18.53 3.84
N MET A 239 -14.73 -19.00 3.46
CA MET A 239 -14.40 -20.43 3.42
C MET A 239 -14.50 -21.08 4.82
N ILE A 240 -13.97 -20.41 5.85
CA ILE A 240 -13.98 -20.91 7.23
C ILE A 240 -15.40 -20.90 7.80
N ARG A 241 -16.18 -19.85 7.54
CA ARG A 241 -17.49 -19.63 8.13
C ARG A 241 -18.60 -20.47 7.48
N ASN A 242 -18.60 -20.57 6.15
CA ASN A 242 -19.69 -21.23 5.42
C ASN A 242 -19.40 -22.69 5.03
N GLY A 243 -18.14 -23.13 5.14
CA GLY A 243 -17.69 -24.42 4.66
C GLY A 243 -17.68 -24.52 3.13
N ILE A 244 -16.91 -25.48 2.61
CA ILE A 244 -16.75 -25.66 1.16
C ILE A 244 -18.03 -26.24 0.55
N GLY A 245 -18.54 -25.60 -0.50
CA GLY A 245 -19.65 -26.12 -1.33
C GLY A 245 -21.06 -25.67 -0.94
N GLY A 246 -21.21 -24.81 0.07
CA GLY A 246 -22.50 -24.19 0.40
C GLY A 246 -22.94 -23.15 -0.64
N LYS A 247 -24.25 -22.91 -0.77
CA LYS A 247 -24.80 -21.86 -1.67
C LYS A 247 -24.24 -20.47 -1.34
N ARG A 248 -24.05 -20.16 -0.06
CA ARG A 248 -23.42 -18.92 0.42
C ARG A 248 -21.95 -18.84 0.03
N PHE A 249 -21.22 -19.95 0.14
CA PHE A 249 -19.81 -20.00 -0.27
C PHE A 249 -19.63 -19.79 -1.78
N LEU A 250 -20.53 -20.32 -2.61
CA LEU A 250 -20.53 -20.03 -4.05
C LEU A 250 -20.75 -18.55 -4.35
N HIS A 251 -21.59 -17.88 -3.54
CA HIS A 251 -21.79 -16.43 -3.63
C HIS A 251 -20.51 -15.64 -3.31
N VAL A 252 -19.85 -16.00 -2.21
CA VAL A 252 -18.56 -15.40 -1.83
C VAL A 252 -17.52 -15.57 -2.95
N ILE A 253 -17.47 -16.75 -3.60
CA ILE A 253 -16.59 -16.97 -4.76
C ILE A 253 -16.91 -16.01 -5.90
N GLU A 254 -18.19 -15.86 -6.24
CA GLU A 254 -18.63 -14.98 -7.33
C GLU A 254 -18.25 -13.52 -7.05
N ASN A 255 -18.54 -13.02 -5.84
CA ASN A 255 -18.21 -11.65 -5.44
C ASN A 255 -16.70 -11.42 -5.38
N THR A 256 -15.94 -12.40 -4.88
CA THR A 256 -14.46 -12.37 -4.90
C THR A 256 -13.93 -12.24 -6.33
N ALA A 257 -14.47 -13.02 -7.28
CA ALA A 257 -14.07 -12.95 -8.68
C ALA A 257 -14.40 -11.58 -9.31
N ILE A 258 -15.55 -10.99 -8.96
CA ILE A 258 -15.95 -9.65 -9.39
C ILE A 258 -14.96 -8.60 -8.85
N LEU A 259 -14.61 -8.65 -7.56
CA LEU A 259 -13.65 -7.72 -6.96
C LEU A 259 -12.28 -7.83 -7.62
N LEU A 260 -11.78 -9.04 -7.87
CA LEU A 260 -10.49 -9.24 -8.56
C LEU A 260 -10.52 -8.72 -10.00
N PHE A 261 -11.64 -8.89 -10.71
CA PHE A 261 -11.81 -8.30 -12.04
C PHE A 261 -11.77 -6.77 -12.01
N ILE A 262 -12.48 -6.15 -11.06
CA ILE A 262 -12.46 -4.68 -10.87
C ILE A 262 -11.04 -4.20 -10.56
N ALA A 263 -10.33 -4.88 -9.64
CA ALA A 263 -8.95 -4.56 -9.28
C ALA A 263 -8.03 -4.59 -10.51
N LEU A 264 -8.12 -5.64 -11.33
CA LEU A 264 -7.31 -5.78 -12.54
C LEU A 264 -7.57 -4.65 -13.54
N VAL A 265 -8.83 -4.28 -13.76
CA VAL A 265 -9.19 -3.16 -14.65
C VAL A 265 -8.59 -1.85 -14.14
N ILE A 266 -8.72 -1.55 -12.84
CA ILE A 266 -8.14 -0.35 -12.23
C ILE A 266 -6.62 -0.36 -12.36
N LEU A 267 -5.97 -1.51 -12.18
CA LEU A 267 -4.52 -1.66 -12.30
C LEU A 267 -4.01 -1.35 -13.70
N VAL A 268 -4.72 -1.83 -14.74
CA VAL A 268 -4.38 -1.51 -16.14
C VAL A 268 -4.53 0.00 -16.40
N LEU A 269 -5.59 0.63 -15.87
CA LEU A 269 -5.77 2.08 -15.97
C LEU A 269 -4.63 2.84 -15.26
N ALA A 270 -4.20 2.37 -14.09
CA ALA A 270 -3.08 2.94 -13.35
C ALA A 270 -1.78 2.94 -14.18
N ALA A 271 -1.47 1.81 -14.84
CA ALA A 271 -0.30 1.69 -15.69
C ALA A 271 -0.35 2.61 -16.92
N VAL A 272 -1.54 2.80 -17.51
CA VAL A 272 -1.72 3.79 -18.60
C VAL A 272 -1.42 5.20 -18.09
N VAL A 273 -1.93 5.55 -16.92
CA VAL A 273 -1.69 6.84 -16.29
C VAL A 273 -0.21 7.04 -15.95
N GLU A 274 0.50 6.01 -15.48
CA GLU A 274 1.93 6.09 -15.17
C GLU A 274 2.80 6.29 -16.41
N VAL A 275 2.53 5.57 -17.50
CA VAL A 275 3.39 5.60 -18.70
C VAL A 275 3.10 6.77 -19.60
N TYR A 276 1.84 7.15 -19.75
CA TYR A 276 1.43 8.12 -20.76
C TYR A 276 1.05 9.48 -20.17
N LEU A 277 0.36 9.53 -19.03
CA LEU A 277 -0.14 10.79 -18.47
C LEU A 277 0.86 11.44 -17.51
N THR A 278 1.40 10.70 -16.56
CA THR A 278 2.31 11.23 -15.52
C THR A 278 3.55 11.91 -16.14
N PRO A 279 4.25 11.31 -17.12
CA PRO A 279 5.41 11.97 -17.73
C PRO A 279 5.03 13.21 -18.54
N ALA A 280 3.81 13.27 -19.09
CA ALA A 280 3.35 14.47 -19.81
C ALA A 280 3.07 15.65 -18.88
N LEU A 281 2.65 15.38 -17.63
CA LEU A 281 2.35 16.41 -16.63
C LEU A 281 3.59 16.92 -15.88
N PHE A 282 4.63 16.09 -15.74
CA PHE A 282 5.83 16.38 -14.95
C PHE A 282 7.14 16.28 -15.78
N SER A 283 7.06 16.62 -17.07
CA SER A 283 8.20 16.65 -17.98
C SER A 283 9.02 17.93 -17.86
#